data_AF-A0A6J4XJP8-F1
#
_entry.id   AF-A0A6J4XJP8-F1
#
_cell.length_a   1.000
_cell.length_b   1.000
_cell.length_c   1.000
_cell.angle_alpha   90.00
_cell.angle_beta   90.00
_cell.angle_gamma   90.00
#
_symmetry.space_group_name_H-M   'P 1'
#
loop_
_entity.id
_entity.type
_entity.pdbx_description
1 polymer ?
#
loop_
_entity_poly.entity_id
_entity_poly.type
_entity_poly.pdbx_seq_one_letter_code
_entity_poly.pdbx_strand_id
1 'polypeptide(L)'
;MQKPESRISQYFQWSSLQQRSWISKFYATIGLSALYRQTSISQDLKLKARQRLLNEPFVLIALDFSMWLLAAIVWSTIHWAYDSGTQLVQDSLYGNLTTGLITVTVAFFLLEHLLQKRLAPYFFPAGGLSAIPKTLRIRIRTRLLALLFACNLIPLGSTILILNRIQDSQHEPSVALAKLQTAISINVFIFIGVGICLTILVSRNLSIPFRDIIQTLSKIRNGRYDKRVRIFSNDEIGYMGDAINEMTKGLIELERCPKS
;
A
#
# COMPACT_ATOMS: atom_id res chain seq x y z
N MET A 1 15.13 3.62 42.51
CA MET A 1 14.42 2.63 41.66
C MET A 1 13.18 3.29 41.07
N GLN A 2 13.18 3.63 39.77
CA GLN A 2 12.11 4.38 39.11
C GLN A 2 11.19 3.40 38.36
N LYS A 3 9.87 3.48 38.59
CA LYS A 3 8.87 2.49 38.15
C LYS A 3 8.85 2.28 36.61
N PRO A 4 8.72 1.02 36.13
CA PRO A 4 8.76 0.65 34.71
C PRO A 4 7.59 1.20 33.86
N GLU A 5 6.48 1.60 34.47
CA GLU A 5 5.30 2.12 33.75
C GLU A 5 5.54 3.49 33.08
N SER A 6 6.48 4.29 33.60
CA SER A 6 6.80 5.62 33.05
C SER A 6 7.52 5.57 31.71
N ARG A 7 8.31 4.51 31.46
CA ARG A 7 9.09 4.34 30.23
C ARG A 7 8.21 3.95 29.04
N ILE A 8 7.18 3.12 29.26
CA ILE A 8 6.29 2.64 28.19
C ILE A 8 5.46 3.81 27.61
N SER A 9 4.98 4.71 28.48
CA SER A 9 4.28 5.93 28.05
C SER A 9 5.19 6.88 27.25
N GLN A 10 6.45 7.05 27.68
CA GLN A 10 7.45 7.85 26.95
C GLN A 10 7.79 7.27 25.58
N TYR A 11 7.90 5.94 25.43
CA TYR A 11 8.11 5.28 24.13
C TYR A 11 6.92 5.47 23.17
N PHE A 12 5.68 5.41 23.69
CA PHE A 12 4.47 5.64 22.89
C PHE A 12 4.36 7.11 22.43
N GLN A 13 4.72 8.06 23.30
CA GLN A 13 4.81 9.48 22.93
C GLN A 13 5.93 9.75 21.91
N TRP A 14 7.12 9.17 22.11
CA TRP A 14 8.25 9.32 21.18
C TRP A 14 7.96 8.76 19.79
N SER A 15 7.39 7.55 19.70
CA SER A 15 6.99 6.98 18.40
C SER A 15 5.93 7.85 17.70
N SER A 16 4.99 8.45 18.45
CA SER A 16 3.99 9.35 17.88
C SER A 16 4.57 10.69 17.39
N LEU A 17 5.60 11.21 18.07
CA LEU A 17 6.29 12.45 17.69
C LEU A 17 7.22 12.24 16.49
N GLN A 18 7.94 11.12 16.48
CA GLN A 18 8.83 10.76 15.37
C GLN A 18 8.02 10.42 14.11
N GLN A 19 6.88 9.74 14.27
CA GLN A 19 5.92 9.53 13.20
C GLN A 19 5.37 10.86 12.67
N ARG A 20 5.02 11.83 13.53
CA ARG A 20 4.59 13.18 13.13
C ARG A 20 5.68 13.98 12.40
N SER A 21 6.94 13.84 12.80
CA SER A 21 8.07 14.53 12.16
C SER A 21 8.42 13.96 10.78
N TRP A 22 8.30 12.65 10.60
CA TRP A 22 8.56 12.02 9.29
C TRP A 22 7.43 12.35 8.30
N ILE A 23 6.19 12.31 8.81
CA ILE A 23 4.98 12.81 8.17
C ILE A 23 5.22 14.26 7.72
N SER A 24 5.56 15.20 8.60
CA SER A 24 5.73 16.62 8.21
C SER A 24 6.82 16.85 7.16
N LYS A 25 7.94 16.12 7.23
CA LYS A 25 8.99 16.16 6.20
C LYS A 25 8.51 15.61 4.87
N PHE A 26 7.75 14.50 4.88
CA PHE A 26 7.07 13.98 3.68
C PHE A 26 6.13 15.02 3.07
N TYR A 27 5.28 15.72 3.86
CA TYR A 27 4.43 16.81 3.35
C TYR A 27 5.20 18.01 2.81
N ALA A 28 6.36 18.34 3.37
CA ALA A 28 7.20 19.43 2.91
C ALA A 28 7.79 19.16 1.50
N THR A 29 8.17 17.91 1.23
CA THR A 29 8.72 17.49 -0.08
C THR A 29 7.65 17.47 -1.18
N ILE A 30 6.37 17.27 -0.84
CA ILE A 30 5.25 17.11 -1.80
C ILE A 30 4.65 18.47 -2.23
N GLY A 31 5.25 19.61 -1.85
CA GLY A 31 4.72 20.95 -2.20
C GLY A 31 3.41 21.28 -1.47
N LEU A 32 3.09 20.54 -0.41
CA LEU A 32 1.92 20.68 0.43
C LEU A 32 2.07 21.75 1.53
N SER A 33 3.26 22.37 1.61
CA SER A 33 3.56 23.49 2.52
C SER A 33 2.66 24.71 2.27
N ALA A 34 2.21 24.93 1.03
CA ALA A 34 1.26 25.98 0.68
C ALA A 34 -0.16 25.71 1.21
N LEU A 35 -0.58 24.43 1.29
CA LEU A 35 -1.86 24.02 1.86
C LEU A 35 -1.86 24.00 3.39
N TYR A 36 -0.69 23.80 4.01
CA TYR A 36 -0.51 23.86 5.46
C TYR A 36 -0.65 25.28 6.00
N ARG A 37 -0.20 26.28 5.24
CA ARG A 37 -0.42 27.70 5.55
C ARG A 37 -1.79 28.08 5.01
N GLN A 38 -2.79 28.26 5.88
CA GLN A 38 -4.18 28.68 5.61
C GLN A 38 -4.32 30.01 4.84
N THR A 39 -3.67 30.13 3.69
CA THR A 39 -3.84 31.22 2.74
C THR A 39 -5.04 30.89 1.87
N SER A 40 -5.75 31.90 1.37
CA SER A 40 -6.92 31.76 0.52
C SER A 40 -6.52 31.19 -0.85
N ILE A 41 -6.33 29.88 -0.92
CA ILE A 41 -5.90 29.16 -2.11
C ILE A 41 -7.04 29.09 -3.13
N SER A 42 -6.76 29.43 -4.39
CA SER A 42 -7.70 29.32 -5.52
C SER A 42 -8.21 27.88 -5.71
N GLN A 43 -9.46 27.73 -6.18
CA GLN A 43 -10.07 26.41 -6.38
C GLN A 43 -9.26 25.51 -7.33
N ASP A 44 -8.63 26.09 -8.36
CA ASP A 44 -7.76 25.37 -9.29
C ASP A 44 -6.52 24.77 -8.60
N LEU A 45 -5.88 25.54 -7.70
CA LEU A 45 -4.70 25.07 -6.99
C LEU A 45 -5.06 23.97 -5.96
N LYS A 46 -6.23 24.06 -5.32
CA LYS A 46 -6.76 22.97 -4.46
C LYS A 46 -7.01 21.69 -5.26
N LEU A 47 -7.58 21.81 -6.47
CA LEU A 47 -7.87 20.67 -7.34
C LEU A 47 -6.57 20.01 -7.84
N LYS A 48 -5.59 20.79 -8.29
CA LYS A 48 -4.26 20.29 -8.66
C LYS A 48 -3.55 19.58 -7.51
N ALA A 49 -3.59 20.14 -6.31
CA ALA A 49 -2.97 19.51 -5.15
C ALA A 49 -3.64 18.18 -4.76
N ARG A 50 -4.98 18.12 -4.85
CA ARG A 50 -5.74 16.88 -4.66
C ARG A 50 -5.44 15.82 -5.71
N GLN A 51 -5.33 16.21 -6.98
CA GLN A 51 -4.92 15.31 -8.07
C GLN A 51 -3.52 14.75 -7.84
N ARG A 52 -2.58 15.63 -7.49
CA ARG A 52 -1.20 15.24 -7.22
C ARG A 52 -1.15 14.21 -6.09
N LEU A 53 -1.79 14.51 -4.96
CA LEU A 53 -1.87 13.61 -3.80
C LEU A 53 -2.35 12.19 -4.15
N LEU A 54 -3.34 12.08 -5.04
CA LEU A 54 -3.89 10.79 -5.45
C LEU A 54 -2.98 10.02 -6.43
N ASN A 55 -2.14 10.72 -7.17
CA ASN A 55 -1.21 10.13 -8.14
C ASN A 55 0.19 9.88 -7.53
N GLU A 56 0.56 10.55 -6.44
CA GLU A 56 1.87 10.41 -5.77
C GLU A 56 2.25 8.94 -5.46
N PRO A 57 1.35 8.07 -4.93
CA PRO A 57 1.72 6.68 -4.66
C PRO A 57 2.28 5.95 -5.89
N PHE A 58 1.72 6.21 -7.07
CA PHE A 58 2.14 5.59 -8.32
C PHE A 58 3.50 6.10 -8.79
N VAL A 59 3.77 7.39 -8.59
CA VAL A 59 5.09 7.97 -8.89
C VAL A 59 6.15 7.35 -7.99
N LEU A 60 5.87 7.22 -6.69
CA LEU A 60 6.79 6.59 -5.74
C LEU A 60 7.05 5.12 -6.05
N ILE A 61 6.00 4.37 -6.41
CA ILE A 61 6.12 2.97 -6.83
C ILE A 61 6.92 2.82 -8.11
N ALA A 62 6.67 3.67 -9.11
CA ALA A 62 7.41 3.64 -10.36
C ALA A 62 8.89 3.98 -10.14
N LEU A 63 9.18 4.93 -9.24
CA LEU A 63 10.54 5.26 -8.85
C LEU A 63 11.24 4.09 -8.15
N ASP A 64 10.59 3.48 -7.15
CA ASP A 64 11.12 2.30 -6.43
C ASP A 64 11.41 1.15 -7.40
N PHE A 65 10.44 0.82 -8.27
CA PHE A 65 10.61 -0.20 -9.29
C PHE A 65 11.79 0.10 -10.24
N SER A 66 11.93 1.35 -10.66
CA SER A 66 13.01 1.77 -11.55
C SER A 66 14.38 1.65 -10.88
N MET A 67 14.47 1.95 -9.59
CA MET A 67 15.71 1.79 -8.81
C MET A 67 16.13 0.32 -8.72
N TRP A 68 15.18 -0.59 -8.45
CA TRP A 68 15.46 -2.02 -8.41
C TRP A 68 15.80 -2.60 -9.78
N LEU A 69 15.12 -2.14 -10.83
CA LEU A 69 15.43 -2.54 -12.20
C LEU A 69 16.84 -2.09 -12.61
N LEU A 70 17.21 -0.85 -12.27
CA LEU A 70 18.55 -0.34 -12.51
C LEU A 70 19.60 -1.14 -11.73
N ALA A 71 19.35 -1.45 -10.45
CA ALA A 71 20.24 -2.27 -9.65
C ALA A 71 20.42 -3.68 -10.26
N ALA A 72 19.34 -4.29 -10.75
CA ALA A 72 19.38 -5.59 -11.42
C ALA A 72 20.28 -5.55 -12.66
N ILE A 73 20.16 -4.51 -13.49
CA ILE A 73 20.98 -4.32 -14.69
C ILE A 73 22.43 -4.06 -14.32
N VAL A 74 22.69 -3.12 -13.41
CA VAL A 74 24.04 -2.71 -13.02
C VAL A 74 24.82 -3.87 -12.42
N TRP A 75 24.24 -4.56 -11.42
CA TRP A 75 24.93 -5.68 -10.77
C TRP A 75 25.14 -6.86 -11.70
N SER A 76 24.13 -7.20 -12.52
CA SER A 76 24.27 -8.24 -13.55
C SER A 76 25.39 -7.92 -14.55
N THR A 77 25.46 -6.67 -15.03
CA THR A 77 26.49 -6.22 -15.98
C THR A 77 27.87 -6.22 -15.36
N ILE A 78 28.01 -5.80 -14.10
CA ILE A 78 29.28 -5.85 -13.36
C ILE A 78 29.78 -7.30 -13.29
N HIS A 79 28.94 -8.24 -12.83
CA HIS A 79 29.35 -9.64 -12.73
C HIS A 79 29.69 -10.26 -14.09
N TRP A 80 29.01 -9.84 -15.15
CA TRP A 80 29.33 -10.28 -16.51
C TRP A 80 30.67 -9.71 -16.99
N ALA A 81 30.93 -8.41 -16.75
CA ALA A 81 32.16 -7.74 -17.17
C ALA A 81 33.41 -8.26 -16.45
N TYR A 82 33.29 -8.71 -15.20
CA TYR A 82 34.37 -9.32 -14.43
C TYR A 82 34.49 -10.84 -14.64
N ASP A 83 33.76 -11.42 -15.60
CA ASP A 83 33.70 -12.86 -15.87
C ASP A 83 33.50 -13.70 -14.59
N SER A 84 32.62 -13.21 -13.71
CA SER A 84 32.39 -13.82 -12.39
C SER A 84 31.61 -15.15 -12.45
N GLY A 85 31.39 -15.68 -13.65
CA GLY A 85 30.56 -16.84 -13.92
C GLY A 85 29.07 -16.50 -14.10
N THR A 86 28.44 -17.20 -15.05
CA THR A 86 27.03 -17.01 -15.45
C THR A 86 26.05 -17.15 -14.29
N GLN A 87 26.39 -17.95 -13.28
CA GLN A 87 25.56 -18.17 -12.09
C GLN A 87 25.42 -16.90 -11.24
N LEU A 88 26.50 -16.16 -11.01
CA LEU A 88 26.46 -14.92 -10.21
C LEU A 88 25.73 -13.78 -10.92
N VAL A 89 25.81 -13.74 -12.25
CA VAL A 89 25.05 -12.82 -13.10
C VAL A 89 23.54 -13.08 -12.93
N GLN A 90 23.13 -14.35 -13.04
CA GLN A 90 21.74 -14.76 -12.86
C GLN A 90 21.24 -14.50 -11.42
N ASP A 91 22.02 -14.86 -10.40
CA ASP A 91 21.68 -14.61 -8.99
C ASP A 91 21.44 -13.12 -8.72
N SER A 92 22.31 -12.27 -9.25
CA SER A 92 22.19 -10.82 -9.10
C SER A 92 20.96 -10.28 -9.81
N LEU A 93 20.68 -10.75 -11.03
CA LEU A 93 19.51 -10.33 -11.79
C LEU A 93 18.21 -10.74 -11.06
N TYR A 94 18.04 -12.03 -10.77
CA TYR A 94 16.82 -12.55 -10.16
C TYR A 94 16.64 -12.08 -8.72
N GLY A 95 17.71 -12.00 -7.94
CA GLY A 95 17.67 -11.51 -6.56
C GLY A 95 17.19 -10.06 -6.47
N ASN A 96 17.70 -9.18 -7.33
CA ASN A 96 17.25 -7.78 -7.38
C ASN A 96 15.80 -7.66 -7.88
N LEU A 97 15.40 -8.42 -8.90
CA LEU A 97 14.04 -8.38 -9.43
C LEU A 97 13.01 -8.90 -8.41
N THR A 98 13.28 -10.03 -7.76
CA THR A 98 12.37 -10.59 -6.75
C THR A 98 12.25 -9.68 -5.54
N THR A 99 13.37 -9.16 -5.03
CA THR A 99 13.38 -8.19 -3.92
C THR A 99 12.61 -6.93 -4.29
N GLY A 100 12.88 -6.36 -5.48
CA GLY A 100 12.18 -5.18 -5.96
C GLY A 100 10.68 -5.36 -6.14
N LEU A 101 10.23 -6.51 -6.65
CA LEU A 101 8.80 -6.81 -6.77
C LEU A 101 8.11 -6.87 -5.40
N ILE A 102 8.77 -7.42 -4.39
CA ILE A 102 8.24 -7.47 -3.01
C ILE A 102 8.18 -6.07 -2.42
N THR A 103 9.27 -5.29 -2.50
CA THR A 103 9.30 -3.94 -1.92
C THR A 103 8.26 -3.03 -2.57
N VAL A 104 8.14 -3.08 -3.89
CA VAL A 104 7.13 -2.34 -4.65
C VAL A 104 5.72 -2.71 -4.21
N THR A 105 5.44 -4.02 -4.05
CA THR A 105 4.12 -4.48 -3.62
C THR A 105 3.78 -4.02 -2.20
N VAL A 106 4.73 -4.16 -1.26
CA VAL A 106 4.57 -3.70 0.13
C VAL A 106 4.40 -2.18 0.19
N ALA A 107 5.23 -1.44 -0.54
CA ALA A 107 5.16 0.02 -0.63
C ALA A 107 3.82 0.48 -1.19
N PHE A 108 3.32 -0.19 -2.23
CA PHE A 108 1.99 0.09 -2.79
C PHE A 108 0.90 -0.02 -1.73
N PHE A 109 0.79 -1.17 -1.05
CA PHE A 109 -0.27 -1.37 -0.06
C PHE A 109 -0.11 -0.48 1.17
N LEU A 110 1.12 -0.18 1.57
CA LEU A 110 1.40 0.73 2.68
C LEU A 110 1.00 2.17 2.32
N LEU A 111 1.39 2.65 1.15
CA LEU A 111 1.03 3.99 0.67
C LEU A 111 -0.47 4.12 0.48
N GLU A 112 -1.13 3.09 -0.06
CA GLU A 112 -2.58 3.04 -0.15
C GLU A 112 -3.24 3.13 1.23
N HIS A 113 -2.74 2.35 2.20
CA HIS A 113 -3.25 2.38 3.57
C HIS A 113 -3.08 3.76 4.21
N LEU A 114 -1.91 4.38 4.05
CA LEU A 114 -1.64 5.72 4.55
C LEU A 114 -2.53 6.77 3.88
N LEU A 115 -2.72 6.66 2.57
CA LEU A 115 -3.56 7.57 1.81
C LEU A 115 -5.01 7.48 2.26
N GLN A 116 -5.58 6.29 2.34
CA GLN A 116 -6.97 6.10 2.75
C GLN A 116 -7.22 6.50 4.21
N LYS A 117 -6.29 6.14 5.12
CA LYS A 117 -6.51 6.32 6.56
C LYS A 117 -6.13 7.70 7.09
N ARG A 118 -5.05 8.30 6.57
CA ARG A 118 -4.50 9.57 7.10
C ARG A 118 -4.80 10.74 6.18
N LEU A 119 -4.55 10.60 4.89
CA LEU A 119 -4.60 11.71 3.95
C LEU A 119 -6.03 12.01 3.51
N ALA A 120 -6.78 10.99 3.13
CA ALA A 120 -8.11 11.16 2.55
C ALA A 120 -9.10 11.87 3.49
N PRO A 121 -9.18 11.56 4.80
CA PRO A 121 -10.08 12.28 5.71
C PRO A 121 -9.74 13.78 5.86
N TYR A 122 -8.48 14.16 5.64
CA TYR A 122 -8.03 15.55 5.77
C TYR A 122 -8.28 16.36 4.50
N PHE A 123 -7.97 15.80 3.32
CA PHE A 123 -8.15 16.48 2.03
C PHE A 123 -9.59 16.40 1.49
N PHE A 124 -10.33 15.39 1.94
CA PHE A 124 -11.70 15.08 1.51
C PHE A 124 -12.64 14.90 2.72
N PRO A 125 -12.83 15.90 3.59
CA PRO A 125 -13.67 15.73 4.79
C PRO A 125 -15.12 15.30 4.47
N ALA A 126 -15.63 15.64 3.27
CA ALA A 126 -16.94 15.24 2.78
C ALA A 126 -16.94 13.98 1.87
N GLY A 127 -15.78 13.36 1.62
CA GLY A 127 -15.59 12.30 0.62
C GLY A 127 -15.38 12.84 -0.80
N GLY A 128 -15.73 12.02 -1.81
CA GLY A 128 -15.74 12.44 -3.22
C GLY A 128 -14.43 12.26 -3.97
N LEU A 129 -13.62 11.25 -3.61
CA LEU A 129 -12.42 10.91 -4.40
C LEU A 129 -12.76 10.54 -5.84
N SER A 130 -13.93 9.93 -6.06
CA SER A 130 -14.44 9.53 -7.37
C SER A 130 -14.71 10.71 -8.32
N ALA A 131 -14.98 11.89 -7.78
CA ALA A 131 -15.30 13.10 -8.53
C ALA A 131 -14.06 13.84 -9.07
N ILE A 132 -12.83 13.44 -8.68
CA ILE A 132 -11.61 14.09 -9.16
C ILE A 132 -11.19 13.47 -10.49
N PRO A 133 -11.18 14.27 -11.59
CA PRO A 133 -10.72 13.79 -12.88
C PRO A 133 -9.21 13.54 -12.85
N LYS A 134 -8.74 12.62 -13.71
CA LYS A 134 -7.32 12.26 -13.91
C LYS A 134 -6.64 11.60 -12.70
N THR A 135 -7.32 10.64 -12.09
CA THR A 135 -6.81 9.84 -10.98
C THR A 135 -6.81 8.36 -11.36
N LEU A 136 -5.75 7.65 -10.99
CA LEU A 136 -5.63 6.22 -11.30
C LEU A 136 -6.60 5.41 -10.42
N ARG A 137 -7.29 4.45 -11.04
CA ARG A 137 -8.27 3.57 -10.40
C ARG A 137 -7.73 2.15 -10.34
N ILE A 138 -7.50 1.65 -9.14
CA ILE A 138 -7.08 0.27 -8.94
C ILE A 138 -8.28 -0.55 -8.51
N ARG A 139 -8.60 -1.58 -9.29
CA ARG A 139 -9.68 -2.50 -9.00
C ARG A 139 -9.31 -3.40 -7.81
N ILE A 140 -10.31 -3.83 -7.04
CA ILE A 140 -10.07 -4.80 -5.96
C ILE A 140 -9.40 -6.08 -6.51
N ARG A 141 -9.80 -6.53 -7.71
CA ARG A 141 -9.21 -7.70 -8.37
C ARG A 141 -7.71 -7.57 -8.56
N THR A 142 -7.22 -6.41 -9.01
CA THR A 142 -5.79 -6.17 -9.21
C THR A 142 -5.01 -6.20 -7.88
N ARG A 143 -5.61 -5.75 -6.78
CA ARG A 143 -5.01 -5.86 -5.45
C ARG A 143 -4.89 -7.32 -5.00
N LEU A 144 -5.95 -8.11 -5.19
CA LEU A 144 -5.95 -9.53 -4.83
C LEU A 144 -4.95 -10.33 -5.68
N LEU A 145 -4.83 -10.02 -6.96
CA LEU A 145 -3.80 -10.63 -7.81
C LEU A 145 -2.40 -10.26 -7.35
N ALA A 146 -2.13 -8.99 -7.05
CA ALA A 146 -0.83 -8.56 -6.52
C ALA A 146 -0.47 -9.30 -5.21
N LEU A 147 -1.44 -9.47 -4.31
CA LEU A 147 -1.27 -10.28 -3.10
C LEU A 147 -0.97 -11.75 -3.41
N LEU A 148 -1.70 -12.35 -4.36
CA LEU A 148 -1.47 -13.73 -4.80
C LEU A 148 -0.05 -13.93 -5.32
N PHE A 149 0.40 -13.05 -6.22
CA PHE A 149 1.74 -13.09 -6.79
C PHE A 149 2.81 -12.92 -5.71
N ALA A 150 2.67 -11.90 -4.85
CA ALA A 150 3.65 -11.61 -3.81
C ALA A 150 3.77 -12.71 -2.75
N CYS A 151 2.65 -13.33 -2.36
CA CYS A 151 2.63 -14.36 -1.32
C CYS A 151 2.87 -15.78 -1.82
N ASN A 152 2.73 -16.05 -3.13
CA ASN A 152 2.86 -17.41 -3.67
C ASN A 152 3.89 -17.49 -4.79
N LEU A 153 3.70 -16.74 -5.88
CA LEU A 153 4.53 -16.93 -7.08
C LEU A 153 5.97 -16.47 -6.86
N ILE A 154 6.16 -15.33 -6.18
CA ILE A 154 7.50 -14.84 -5.85
C ILE A 154 8.24 -15.80 -4.89
N PRO A 155 7.67 -16.22 -3.74
CA PRO A 155 8.33 -17.19 -2.87
C PRO A 155 8.63 -18.53 -3.53
N LEU A 156 7.72 -19.03 -4.37
CA LEU A 156 7.92 -20.27 -5.12
C LEU A 156 9.07 -20.10 -6.11
N GLY A 157 9.09 -19.02 -6.89
CA GLY A 157 10.18 -18.72 -7.80
C GLY A 157 11.53 -18.58 -7.09
N SER A 158 11.56 -17.84 -5.96
CA SER A 158 12.75 -17.72 -5.11
C SER A 158 13.25 -19.09 -4.63
N THR A 159 12.34 -19.96 -4.20
CA THR A 159 12.69 -21.31 -3.72
C THR A 159 13.27 -22.17 -4.84
N ILE A 160 12.66 -22.18 -6.03
CA ILE A 160 13.18 -22.93 -7.20
C ILE A 160 14.58 -22.45 -7.59
N LEU A 161 14.82 -21.13 -7.58
CA LEU A 161 16.13 -20.57 -7.88
C LEU A 161 17.18 -21.01 -6.86
N ILE A 162 16.84 -21.03 -5.56
CA ILE A 162 17.72 -21.54 -4.51
C ILE A 162 18.05 -23.03 -4.73
N LEU A 163 17.07 -23.84 -5.14
CA LEU A 163 17.28 -25.28 -5.41
C LEU A 163 18.24 -25.50 -6.57
N ASN A 164 17.98 -24.86 -7.72
CA ASN A 164 18.82 -25.00 -8.92
C ASN A 164 20.26 -24.57 -8.63
N ARG A 165 20.44 -23.47 -7.87
CA ARG A 165 21.76 -22.96 -7.48
C ARG A 165 22.59 -23.98 -6.73
N ILE A 166 21.99 -24.66 -5.75
CA ILE A 166 22.70 -25.61 -4.90
C ILE A 166 22.96 -26.92 -5.64
N GLN A 167 22.07 -27.32 -6.55
CA GLN A 167 22.26 -28.51 -7.39
C GLN A 167 23.43 -28.36 -8.38
N ASP A 168 23.61 -27.18 -8.98
CA ASP A 168 24.72 -26.90 -9.91
C ASP A 168 26.07 -26.73 -9.19
N SER A 169 26.05 -26.57 -7.87
CA SER A 169 27.25 -26.38 -7.07
C SER A 169 27.95 -27.72 -6.81
N GLN A 170 29.23 -27.86 -7.20
CA GLN A 170 30.07 -29.07 -7.01
C GLN A 170 30.46 -29.36 -5.53
N HIS A 171 29.59 -29.05 -4.56
CA HIS A 171 29.87 -29.25 -3.15
C HIS A 171 29.61 -30.70 -2.71
N GLU A 172 30.35 -31.15 -1.70
CA GLU A 172 30.03 -32.37 -0.95
C GLU A 172 28.54 -32.38 -0.54
N PRO A 173 27.82 -33.51 -0.72
CA PRO A 173 26.36 -33.57 -0.52
C PRO A 173 25.88 -33.07 0.85
N SER A 174 26.67 -33.30 1.89
CA SER A 174 26.37 -32.88 3.27
C SER A 174 26.40 -31.36 3.45
N VAL A 175 27.34 -30.67 2.79
CA VAL A 175 27.48 -29.20 2.84
C VAL A 175 26.39 -28.53 2.01
N ALA A 176 26.06 -29.10 0.85
CA ALA A 176 24.98 -28.63 -0.01
C ALA A 176 23.62 -28.67 0.72
N LEU A 177 23.33 -29.77 1.41
CA LEU A 177 22.09 -29.94 2.17
C LEU A 177 21.96 -28.91 3.31
N ALA A 178 23.02 -28.69 4.09
CA ALA A 178 23.00 -27.71 5.19
C ALA A 178 22.79 -26.27 4.70
N LYS A 179 23.44 -25.89 3.58
CA LYS A 179 23.24 -24.58 2.93
C LYS A 179 21.80 -24.42 2.44
N LEU A 180 21.23 -25.47 1.84
CA LEU A 180 19.86 -25.48 1.34
C LEU A 180 18.84 -25.32 2.47
N GLN A 181 19.00 -26.08 3.55
CA GLN A 181 18.14 -25.97 4.73
C GLN A 181 18.17 -24.55 5.31
N THR A 182 19.34 -23.95 5.43
CA THR A 182 19.49 -22.59 5.97
C THR A 182 18.88 -21.55 5.03
N ALA A 183 19.16 -21.62 3.72
CA ALA A 183 18.62 -20.69 2.72
C ALA A 183 17.09 -20.76 2.64
N ILE A 184 16.52 -21.97 2.59
CA ILE A 184 15.06 -22.15 2.57
C ILE A 184 14.44 -21.69 3.89
N SER A 185 15.06 -21.97 5.04
CA SER A 185 14.54 -21.51 6.34
C SER A 185 14.45 -20.00 6.39
N ILE A 186 15.51 -19.29 6.00
CA ILE A 186 15.52 -17.82 5.94
C ILE A 186 14.44 -17.32 4.97
N ASN A 187 14.35 -17.91 3.79
CA ASN A 187 13.36 -17.55 2.77
C ASN A 187 11.92 -17.68 3.32
N VAL A 188 11.61 -18.79 3.98
CA VAL A 188 10.31 -19.05 4.60
C VAL A 188 9.98 -17.98 5.65
N PHE A 189 10.90 -17.66 6.57
CA PHE A 189 10.64 -16.65 7.60
C PHE A 189 10.39 -15.26 7.00
N ILE A 190 11.16 -14.87 5.98
CA ILE A 190 10.97 -13.60 5.27
C ILE A 190 9.58 -13.55 4.63
N PHE A 191 9.21 -14.57 3.86
CA PHE A 191 7.94 -14.59 3.14
C PHE A 191 6.72 -14.74 4.05
N ILE A 192 6.85 -15.42 5.19
CA ILE A 192 5.81 -15.41 6.24
C ILE A 192 5.61 -13.98 6.76
N GLY A 193 6.71 -13.27 7.09
CA GLY A 193 6.63 -11.89 7.58
C GLY A 193 5.98 -10.95 6.57
N VAL A 194 6.40 -11.02 5.30
CA VAL A 194 5.83 -10.26 4.18
C VAL A 194 4.35 -10.61 3.99
N GLY A 195 4.01 -11.90 3.98
CA GLY A 195 2.63 -12.37 3.80
C GLY A 195 1.69 -11.89 4.90
N ILE A 196 2.12 -11.95 6.17
CA ILE A 196 1.36 -11.41 7.31
C ILE A 196 1.17 -9.90 7.14
N CYS A 197 2.24 -9.17 6.82
CA CYS A 197 2.20 -7.71 6.62
C CYS A 197 1.20 -7.32 5.52
N LEU A 198 1.32 -7.91 4.33
CA LEU A 198 0.45 -7.65 3.20
C LEU A 198 -1.01 -8.03 3.49
N THR A 199 -1.23 -9.17 4.13
CA THR A 199 -2.58 -9.62 4.53
C THR A 199 -3.24 -8.62 5.46
N ILE A 200 -2.52 -8.10 6.47
CA ILE A 200 -3.04 -7.08 7.39
C ILE A 200 -3.35 -5.77 6.64
N LEU A 201 -2.48 -5.32 5.74
CA LEU A 201 -2.69 -4.09 4.96
C LEU A 201 -3.93 -4.20 4.07
N VAL A 202 -4.02 -5.26 3.28
CA VAL A 202 -5.16 -5.52 2.37
C VAL A 202 -6.46 -5.67 3.17
N SER A 203 -6.45 -6.47 4.23
CA SER A 203 -7.62 -6.68 5.08
C SER A 203 -8.13 -5.35 5.64
N ARG A 204 -7.24 -4.50 6.17
CA ARG A 204 -7.64 -3.17 6.69
C ARG A 204 -8.20 -2.25 5.62
N ASN A 205 -7.59 -2.23 4.43
CA ASN A 205 -8.07 -1.39 3.32
C ASN A 205 -9.46 -1.81 2.82
N LEU A 206 -9.84 -3.09 2.98
CA LEU A 206 -11.18 -3.58 2.65
C LEU A 206 -12.17 -3.47 3.81
N SER A 207 -11.81 -3.89 5.02
CA SER A 207 -12.73 -3.98 6.15
C SER A 207 -13.23 -2.62 6.65
N ILE A 208 -12.40 -1.58 6.57
CA ILE A 208 -12.78 -0.22 7.01
C ILE A 208 -13.97 0.32 6.20
N PRO A 209 -13.89 0.43 4.85
CA PRO A 209 -15.01 0.97 4.09
C PRO A 209 -16.25 0.06 4.13
N PHE A 210 -16.09 -1.26 4.19
CA PHE A 210 -17.25 -2.16 4.38
C PHE A 210 -17.98 -1.91 5.69
N ARG A 211 -17.25 -1.70 6.80
CA ARG A 211 -17.86 -1.36 8.08
C ARG A 211 -18.66 -0.06 7.99
N ASP A 212 -18.13 0.95 7.31
CA ASP A 212 -18.82 2.24 7.13
C ASP A 212 -20.10 2.11 6.30
N ILE A 213 -20.05 1.30 5.23
CA ILE A 213 -21.22 0.98 4.41
C ILE A 213 -22.28 0.25 5.23
N ILE A 214 -21.92 -0.82 5.94
CA ILE A 214 -22.86 -1.61 6.77
C ILE A 214 -23.52 -0.73 7.82
N GLN A 215 -22.75 0.12 8.51
CA GLN A 215 -23.30 1.05 9.49
C GLN A 215 -24.26 2.07 8.87
N THR A 216 -23.95 2.57 7.67
CA THR A 216 -24.79 3.55 6.99
C THR A 216 -26.09 2.92 6.51
N LEU A 217 -26.03 1.74 5.88
CA LEU A 217 -27.20 0.97 5.49
C LEU A 217 -28.10 0.61 6.70
N SER A 218 -27.50 0.23 7.82
CA SER A 218 -28.23 -0.04 9.06
C SER A 218 -28.98 1.20 9.58
N LYS A 219 -28.40 2.40 9.44
CA LYS A 219 -29.10 3.66 9.79
C LYS A 219 -30.24 3.97 8.84
N ILE A 220 -30.01 3.86 7.52
CA ILE A 220 -31.03 4.09 6.48
C ILE A 220 -32.22 3.16 6.70
N ARG A 221 -31.97 1.86 6.99
CA ARG A 221 -33.02 0.88 7.30
C ARG A 221 -33.91 1.29 8.49
N ASN A 222 -33.36 2.06 9.43
CA ASN A 222 -34.08 2.54 10.60
C ASN A 222 -34.68 3.95 10.39
N GLY A 223 -34.86 4.40 9.14
CA GLY A 223 -35.41 5.71 8.80
C GLY A 223 -34.48 6.90 9.10
N ARG A 224 -33.19 6.64 9.33
CA ARG A 224 -32.19 7.69 9.60
C ARG A 224 -31.31 7.92 8.38
N TYR A 225 -31.59 9.01 7.66
CA TYR A 225 -30.89 9.39 6.42
C TYR A 225 -29.85 10.50 6.62
N ASP A 226 -29.52 10.84 7.87
CA ASP A 226 -28.55 11.88 8.24
C ASP A 226 -27.11 11.54 7.83
N LYS A 227 -26.78 10.25 7.77
CA LYS A 227 -25.43 9.77 7.52
C LYS A 227 -25.24 9.41 6.05
N ARG A 228 -24.24 10.02 5.42
CA ARG A 228 -23.72 9.60 4.10
C ARG A 228 -22.60 8.59 4.25
N VAL A 229 -22.49 7.69 3.28
CA VAL A 229 -21.31 6.82 3.15
C VAL A 229 -20.12 7.69 2.75
N ARG A 230 -19.10 7.76 3.61
CA ARG A 230 -17.86 8.49 3.33
C ARG A 230 -16.89 7.52 2.67
N ILE A 231 -16.71 7.59 1.35
CA ILE A 231 -15.79 6.68 0.67
C ILE A 231 -14.54 7.42 0.19
N PHE A 232 -13.41 6.83 0.56
CA PHE A 232 -12.06 7.27 0.24
C PHE A 232 -11.37 6.30 -0.72
N SER A 233 -12.14 5.68 -1.61
CA SER A 233 -11.63 4.77 -2.64
C SER A 233 -12.20 5.15 -4.01
N ASN A 234 -11.39 4.98 -5.05
CA ASN A 234 -11.72 5.28 -6.44
C ASN A 234 -11.92 3.98 -7.23
N ASP A 235 -12.49 2.96 -6.57
CA ASP A 235 -12.66 1.59 -7.06
C ASP A 235 -14.14 1.15 -6.97
N GLU A 236 -14.39 -0.15 -7.05
CA GLU A 236 -15.75 -0.72 -6.96
C GLU A 236 -16.46 -0.38 -5.63
N ILE A 237 -15.72 -0.24 -4.52
CA ILE A 237 -16.28 0.16 -3.22
C ILE A 237 -16.69 1.64 -3.27
N GLY A 238 -15.86 2.47 -3.89
CA GLY A 238 -16.15 3.88 -4.22
C GLY A 238 -17.49 4.04 -4.92
N TYR A 239 -17.65 3.33 -6.04
CA TYR A 239 -18.88 3.33 -6.81
C TYR A 239 -20.09 2.88 -5.99
N MET A 240 -19.94 1.84 -5.17
CA MET A 240 -21.05 1.29 -4.39
C MET A 240 -21.63 2.31 -3.41
N GLY A 241 -20.83 3.03 -2.63
CA GLY A 241 -21.42 4.00 -1.70
C GLY A 241 -21.77 5.34 -2.34
N ASP A 242 -21.22 5.70 -3.51
CA ASP A 242 -21.80 6.78 -4.32
C ASP A 242 -23.24 6.44 -4.72
N ALA A 243 -23.49 5.21 -5.18
CA ALA A 243 -24.83 4.73 -5.48
C ALA A 243 -25.75 4.69 -4.24
N ILE A 244 -25.25 4.26 -3.07
CA ILE A 244 -26.01 4.31 -1.81
C ILE A 244 -26.36 5.76 -1.43
N ASN A 245 -25.44 6.70 -1.61
CA ASN A 245 -25.66 8.11 -1.31
C ASN A 245 -26.73 8.73 -2.22
N GLU A 246 -26.70 8.43 -3.52
CA GLU A 246 -27.74 8.87 -4.48
C GLU A 246 -29.11 8.26 -4.14
N MET A 247 -29.17 6.97 -3.83
CA MET A 247 -30.42 6.32 -3.39
C MET A 247 -30.98 6.97 -2.12
N THR A 248 -30.11 7.25 -1.13
CA THR A 248 -30.49 7.90 0.13
C THR A 248 -31.05 9.30 -0.11
N LYS A 249 -30.45 10.04 -1.06
CA LYS A 249 -30.95 11.36 -1.47
C LYS A 249 -32.36 11.28 -2.04
N GLY A 250 -32.63 10.31 -2.92
CA GLY A 250 -33.96 10.07 -3.46
C GLY A 250 -35.00 9.74 -2.38
N LEU A 251 -34.64 8.94 -1.37
CA LEU A 251 -35.52 8.65 -0.22
C LEU A 251 -35.87 9.90 0.59
N ILE A 252 -34.90 10.78 0.83
CA ILE A 252 -35.12 12.05 1.52
C ILE A 252 -36.06 12.97 0.72
N GLU A 253 -35.91 13.00 -0.61
CA GLU A 253 -36.79 13.79 -1.50
C GLU A 253 -38.22 13.25 -1.47
N LEU A 254 -38.41 11.93 -1.48
CA LEU A 254 -39.72 11.29 -1.37
C LEU A 254 -40.42 11.57 -0.02
N GLU A 255 -39.69 11.56 1.10
CA GLU A 255 -40.28 11.91 2.41
C GLU A 255 -40.66 13.39 2.51
N ARG A 256 -39.96 14.27 1.79
CA ARG A 256 -40.24 15.71 1.76
C ARG A 256 -41.37 16.11 0.82
N CYS A 257 -41.79 15.23 -0.08
CA CYS A 257 -43.00 15.40 -0.90
C CYS A 257 -44.09 14.46 -0.35
N PRO A 258 -44.89 14.89 0.66
CA PRO A 258 -46.04 14.12 1.08
C PRO A 258 -46.93 13.92 -0.14
N LYS A 259 -47.33 12.68 -0.41
CA LYS A 259 -48.32 12.39 -1.45
C LYS A 259 -49.57 13.22 -1.14
N SER A 260 -49.92 14.13 -2.04
CA SER A 260 -51.19 14.86 -2.08
C SER A 260 -52.33 13.92 -2.42
#